data_AF-A0AAV3S6W8-F1
#
_entry.id   AF-A0AAV3S6W8-F1
#
_cell.length_a   1.000
_cell.length_b   1.000
_cell.length_c   1.000
_cell.angle_alpha   90.00
_cell.angle_beta   90.00
_cell.angle_gamma   90.00
#
_symmetry.space_group_name_H-M   'P 1'
#
loop_
_entity.id
_entity.type
_entity.pdbx_description
1 polymer ?
#
loop_
_entity_poly.entity_id
_entity_poly.type
_entity_poly.pdbx_seq_one_letter_code
_entity_poly.pdbx_strand_id
1 'polypeptide(L)' 'MHSHLDEMEMLGIITTEKRNEGSTGGQYKQIALNQDLDAVLKALKQTIDVVGVQASVQPDLPNMELSE' A
#
# COMPACT_ATOMS: atom_id res chain seq x y z
N MET A 1 2.29 9.84 -5.69
CA MET A 1 1.60 9.27 -4.51
C MET A 1 0.09 9.47 -4.59
N HIS A 2 -0.45 10.70 -4.61
CA HIS A 2 -1.91 10.92 -4.68
C HIS A 2 -2.55 10.28 -5.92
N SER A 3 -1.92 10.41 -7.10
CA SER A 3 -2.39 9.79 -8.35
C SER A 3 -2.46 8.26 -8.27
N HIS A 4 -1.44 7.62 -7.70
CA HIS A 4 -1.40 6.16 -7.60
C HIS A 4 -2.44 5.61 -6.61
N LEU A 5 -2.77 6.37 -5.56
CA LEU A 5 -3.86 5.99 -4.65
C LEU A 5 -5.22 6.12 -5.36
N ASP A 6 -5.43 7.18 -6.14
CA ASP A 6 -6.65 7.33 -6.91
C ASP A 6 -6.75 6.22 -8.00
N GLU A 7 -5.64 5.83 -8.63
CA GLU A 7 -5.57 4.66 -9.53
C GLU A 7 -5.89 3.34 -8.83
N MET A 8 -5.33 3.10 -7.64
CA MET A 8 -5.61 1.91 -6.84
C MET A 8 -7.07 1.84 -6.38
N GLU A 9 -7.68 2.99 -6.07
CA GLU A 9 -9.10 3.09 -5.76
C GLU A 9 -9.97 2.79 -6.98
N MET A 10 -9.61 3.32 -8.17
CA MET A 10 -10.29 2.97 -9.43
C MET A 10 -10.20 1.48 -9.78
N LEU A 11 -9.07 0.84 -9.48
CA LEU A 11 -8.88 -0.61 -9.66
C LEU A 11 -9.58 -1.44 -8.58
N GLY A 12 -10.19 -0.79 -7.57
CA GLY A 12 -10.89 -1.45 -6.47
C GLY A 12 -9.97 -2.13 -5.46
N ILE A 13 -8.67 -1.83 -5.48
CA ILE A 13 -7.67 -2.41 -4.57
C ILE A 13 -7.81 -1.80 -3.17
N ILE A 14 -8.10 -0.50 -3.12
CA ILE A 14 -8.30 0.24 -1.88
C ILE A 14 -9.64 0.99 -1.91
N THR A 15 -10.09 1.40 -0.74
CA THR A 15 -11.20 2.34 -0.58
C THR A 15 -10.74 3.55 0.21
N THR A 16 -11.12 4.74 -0.25
CA THR A 16 -10.80 6.00 0.41
C THR A 16 -12.05 6.63 1.03
N GLU A 17 -12.02 6.89 2.33
CA GLU A 17 -13.00 7.74 3.01
C GLU A 17 -12.40 9.11 3.32
N LYS A 18 -13.06 10.19 2.89
CA LYS A 18 -12.68 11.55 3.30
C LYS A 18 -13.34 11.89 4.63
N ARG A 19 -12.53 12.23 5.64
CA ARG A 19 -13.01 12.72 6.93
C ARG A 19 -12.62 14.18 7.14
N ASN A 20 -13.62 14.97 7.52
CA ASN A 20 -13.45 16.37 7.88
C ASN A 20 -13.29 16.47 9.40
N GLU A 21 -12.24 17.12 9.88
CA GLU A 21 -12.00 17.33 11.31
C GLU A 21 -12.71 18.58 11.87
N GLY A 22 -13.62 19.17 11.10
CA GLY A 22 -14.41 20.34 11.50
C GLY A 22 -13.68 21.67 11.29
N SER A 23 -14.10 22.70 12.01
CA SER A 23 -13.77 24.11 11.72
C SER A 23 -12.30 24.51 11.89
N THR A 24 -11.44 23.64 12.44
CA THR A 24 -10.03 23.93 12.75
C THR A 24 -9.06 22.84 12.27
N GLY A 25 -9.55 21.64 12.01
CA GLY A 25 -8.76 20.51 11.51
C GLY A 25 -9.10 20.25 10.05
N GLY A 26 -8.08 20.00 9.23
CA GLY A 26 -8.23 19.88 7.78
C GLY A 26 -9.05 18.66 7.33
N GLN A 27 -8.79 18.24 6.10
CA GLN A 27 -9.36 17.02 5.53
C GLN A 27 -8.28 15.95 5.52
N TYR A 28 -8.57 14.77 6.06
CA TYR A 28 -7.71 13.60 5.89
C TYR A 28 -8.45 12.49 5.15
N LYS A 29 -7.68 11.67 4.45
CA LYS A 29 -8.15 10.47 3.76
C LYS A 29 -7.84 9.27 4.65
N GLN A 30 -8.87 8.52 5.03
CA GLN A 30 -8.69 7.18 5.59
C GLN A 30 -8.70 6.19 4.43
N ILE A 31 -7.70 5.30 4.40
CA ILE A 31 -7.51 4.33 3.33
C ILE A 31 -7.64 2.93 3.92
N ALA A 32 -8.45 2.09 3.30
CA ALA A 32 -8.60 0.68 3.63
C ALA A 32 -8.21 -0.19 2.43
N LEU A 33 -7.60 -1.35 2.70
CA LEU A 33 -7.32 -2.36 1.68
C LEU A 33 -8.56 -3.24 1.50
N ASN A 34 -9.00 -3.42 0.26
CA ASN A 34 -10.18 -4.24 -0.05
C ASN A 34 -9.84 -5.73 -0.17
N GLN A 35 -8.56 -6.03 -0.36
CA GLN A 35 -8.03 -7.38 -0.49
C GLN A 35 -7.50 -7.88 0.86
N ASP A 36 -7.44 -9.20 0.99
CA ASP A 36 -6.77 -9.83 2.11
C ASP A 36 -5.28 -9.43 2.15
N LEU A 37 -4.81 -9.01 3.33
CA LEU A 37 -3.46 -8.48 3.49
C LEU A 37 -2.38 -9.51 3.15
N ASP A 38 -2.56 -10.76 3.62
CA ASP A 38 -1.59 -11.83 3.39
C ASP A 38 -1.50 -12.20 1.91
N ALA A 39 -2.64 -12.21 1.21
CA ALA A 39 -2.68 -12.41 -0.23
C ALA A 39 -1.91 -11.32 -1.00
N VAL A 40 -2.07 -10.06 -0.61
CA VAL A 40 -1.34 -8.93 -1.24
C VAL A 40 0.15 -9.04 -0.97
N LEU A 41 0.55 -9.30 0.27
CA LEU A 41 1.96 -9.45 0.64
C LEU A 41 2.62 -10.61 -0.11
N LYS A 42 1.92 -11.73 -0.26
CA LYS A 42 2.39 -12.88 -1.04
C LYS A 42 2.58 -12.52 -2.52
N ALA A 43 1.64 -11.82 -3.13
CA ALA A 43 1.73 -11.40 -4.52
C ALA A 43 2.89 -10.42 -4.76
N LEU A 44 3.09 -9.47 -3.83
CA LEU A 44 4.22 -8.54 -3.86
C LEU A 44 5.55 -9.28 -3.75
N LYS A 45 5.66 -10.23 -2.81
CA LYS A 45 6.85 -11.07 -2.67
C LYS A 45 7.15 -11.84 -3.96
N GLN A 46 6.15 -12.51 -4.54
CA GLN A 46 6.32 -13.23 -5.79
C GLN A 46 6.76 -12.32 -6.94
N THR A 47 6.21 -11.11 -7.02
CA THR A 47 6.59 -10.12 -8.03
C THR A 47 8.04 -9.68 -7.86
N ILE A 48 8.46 -9.41 -6.63
CA ILE A 48 9.84 -9.09 -6.28
C ILE A 48 10.80 -10.24 -6.63
N ASP A 49 10.43 -11.47 -6.31
CA ASP A 49 11.26 -12.64 -6.58
C ASP A 49 11.45 -12.86 -8.10
N VAL A 50 10.47 -12.47 -8.93
CA VAL A 50 10.52 -12.60 -10.40
C VAL A 50 11.22 -11.42 -11.08
N VAL A 51 10.94 -10.19 -10.66
CA VAL A 51 11.40 -8.96 -11.34
C VAL A 51 12.68 -8.40 -10.71
N GLY A 52 12.95 -8.75 -9.45
CA GLY A 52 14.01 -8.18 -8.63
C GLY A 52 13.64 -6.79 -8.08
N VAL A 53 14.14 -6.45 -6.89
CA VAL A 53 14.07 -5.07 -6.37
C VAL A 53 15.29 -4.32 -6.87
N GLN A 54 15.07 -3.15 -7.46
CA GLN A 54 16.16 -2.24 -7.81
C GLN A 54 16.97 -1.92 -6.55
N ALA A 55 18.30 -2.07 -6.61
CA ALA A 55 19.19 -1.98 -5.43
C ALA A 55 19.03 -0.69 -4.59
N SER A 56 18.49 0.38 -5.19
CA SER A 56 18.19 1.66 -4.55
C SER A 56 17.10 1.61 -3.47
N VAL A 57 16.18 0.64 -3.51
CA VAL A 57 15.02 0.58 -2.61
C VAL A 57 15.17 -0.48 -1.50
N GLN A 58 16.18 -1.35 -1.62
CA GLN A 58 16.49 -2.37 -0.61
C GLN A 58 16.75 -1.83 0.80
N PRO A 59 17.40 -0.66 1.00
CA PRO A 59 17.69 -0.16 2.35
C PRO A 59 16.45 0.17 3.19
N ASP A 60 15.32 0.47 2.52
CA ASP A 60 14.08 0.90 3.17
C ASP A 60 13.08 -0.24 3.37
N LEU A 61 13.38 -1.44 2.88
CA LEU A 61 12.54 -2.61 3.10
C LEU A 61 12.83 -3.18 4.50
N PRO A 62 11.80 -3.40 5.35
CA PRO A 62 12.00 -4.06 6.63
C PRO A 62 12.55 -5.47 6.38
N ASN A 63 13.54 -5.89 7.17
CA ASN A 63 14.08 -7.26 7.14
C ASN A 63 12.94 -8.24 7.41
N MET A 64 12.35 -8.79 6.35
CA MET A 64 11.41 -9.89 6.42
C MET A 64 12.21 -11.18 6.61
N GLU A 65 12.67 -11.43 7.84
CA GLU A 65 13.12 -12.78 8.20
C GLU A 65 11.88 -13.69 8.22
N LEU A 66 11.74 -14.47 7.14
CA LEU A 66 10.77 -15.54 7.07
C LEU A 66 11.20 -16.62 8.06
N SER A 67 10.40 -16.83 9.11
CA SER A 67 10.53 -17.97 10.01
C SER A 67 10.34 -19.26 9.19
N GLU A 68 11.31 -20.17 9.29
CA GLU A 68 11.26 -21.53 8.72
C GLU A 68 10.11 -22.37 9.30
#